data_AF-A0A961D512-F1
#
_entry.id   AF-A0A961D512-F1
#
_cell.length_a   1.000
_cell.length_b   1.000
_cell.length_c   1.000
_cell.angle_alpha   90.00
_cell.angle_beta   90.00
_cell.angle_gamma   90.00
#
_symmetry.space_group_name_H-M   'P 1'
#
loop_
_entity.id
_entity.type
_entity.pdbx_description
1 polymer ?
#
loop_
_entity_poly.entity_id
_entity_poly.type
_entity_poly.pdbx_seq_one_letter_code
_entity_poly.pdbx_strand_id
1 'polypeptide(L)'
;MRRGACGILIAAALTASIAGCSLVEQVIPAPLPAPVIPDPPEDPPVLVPGGTAEENLPFFTETLRAYARSDEPIEGRPIIDALAHAGFSKELMQVSFDRTKTGLVADNIFVSVRIDDECLIGQFLTGNRDVTAEAAPAVGPDRELCLLGNTRTIDW
;
A
#
# COMPACT_ATOMS: atom_id res chain seq x y z
N MET A 1 59.16 11.42 -36.68
CA MET A 1 58.04 11.14 -37.62
C MET A 1 57.23 9.97 -37.10
N ARG A 2 55.88 10.00 -37.29
CA ARG A 2 54.83 9.04 -36.84
C ARG A 2 54.16 9.32 -35.49
N ARG A 3 53.40 10.42 -35.45
CA ARG A 3 52.16 10.57 -34.65
C ARG A 3 51.17 11.31 -35.54
N GLY A 4 50.14 10.65 -36.07
CA GLY A 4 49.20 11.35 -36.95
C GLY A 4 48.17 10.54 -37.74
N ALA A 5 48.20 9.21 -37.71
CA ALA A 5 47.32 8.41 -38.59
C ALA A 5 46.14 7.71 -37.89
N CYS A 6 46.03 7.76 -36.55
CA CYS A 6 45.03 6.95 -35.83
C CYS A 6 43.70 7.70 -35.55
N GLY A 7 43.68 9.03 -35.60
CA GLY A 7 42.49 9.82 -35.21
C GLY A 7 41.41 9.97 -36.30
N ILE A 8 41.76 9.81 -37.58
CA ILE A 8 40.85 10.18 -38.68
C ILE A 8 39.97 9.00 -39.12
N LEU A 9 40.40 7.76 -38.90
CA LEU A 9 39.62 6.56 -39.28
C LEU A 9 38.45 6.26 -38.33
N ILE A 10 38.47 6.79 -37.10
CA ILE A 10 37.39 6.55 -36.12
C ILE A 10 36.18 7.46 -36.40
N ALA A 11 36.39 8.65 -36.96
CA ALA A 11 35.31 9.61 -37.18
C ALA A 11 34.36 9.24 -38.34
N ALA A 12 34.84 8.52 -39.36
CA ALA A 12 34.03 8.13 -40.52
C ALA A 12 33.15 6.88 -40.27
N ALA A 13 33.50 6.05 -39.27
CA ALA A 13 32.73 4.86 -38.91
C ALA A 13 31.51 5.17 -38.03
N LEU A 14 31.50 6.33 -37.34
CA LEU A 14 30.39 6.72 -36.45
C LEU A 14 29.20 7.39 -37.15
N THR A 15 29.35 7.90 -38.37
CA THR A 15 28.25 8.58 -39.08
C THR A 15 27.41 7.66 -39.96
N ALA A 16 27.89 6.45 -40.28
CA ALA A 16 27.16 5.47 -41.07
C ALA A 16 26.18 4.61 -40.24
N SER A 17 26.20 4.70 -38.91
CA SER A 17 25.42 3.85 -38.00
C SER A 17 24.00 4.35 -37.73
N ILE A 18 23.61 5.53 -38.24
CA ILE A 18 22.35 6.20 -37.86
C ILE A 18 21.22 5.96 -38.88
N ALA A 19 21.52 5.37 -40.04
CA ALA A 19 20.53 5.12 -41.10
C ALA A 19 19.75 3.79 -40.97
N GLY A 20 19.68 3.21 -39.77
CA GLY A 20 19.11 1.87 -39.56
C GLY A 20 17.65 1.81 -39.07
N CYS A 21 17.02 2.93 -38.70
CA CYS A 21 15.72 2.92 -37.99
C CYS A 21 14.53 3.44 -38.80
N SER A 22 14.47 3.24 -40.14
CA SER A 22 13.25 3.56 -40.91
C SER A 22 12.49 2.35 -41.47
N LEU A 23 12.96 1.13 -41.21
CA LEU A 23 12.27 -0.12 -41.58
C LEU A 23 11.75 -0.84 -40.33
N VAL A 24 10.98 -0.11 -39.53
CA VAL A 24 9.99 -0.75 -38.63
C VAL A 24 8.73 -0.89 -39.46
N GLU A 25 8.57 -2.07 -40.05
CA GLU A 25 7.25 -2.57 -40.46
C GLU A 25 6.39 -2.55 -39.18
N GLN A 26 5.34 -1.73 -39.17
CA GLN A 26 4.45 -1.65 -38.03
C GLN A 26 3.71 -2.99 -37.89
N VAL A 27 4.25 -3.90 -37.07
CA VAL A 27 3.50 -5.05 -36.57
C VAL A 27 2.42 -4.45 -35.66
N ILE A 28 1.22 -4.28 -36.21
CA ILE A 28 0.04 -3.91 -35.43
C ILE A 28 -0.22 -5.07 -34.47
N PRO A 29 -0.10 -4.89 -33.14
CA PRO A 29 -0.45 -5.93 -32.20
C PRO A 29 -1.93 -6.28 -32.39
N ALA A 30 -2.28 -7.56 -32.34
CA ALA A 30 -3.67 -7.97 -32.30
C ALA A 30 -4.37 -7.27 -31.12
N PRO A 31 -5.67 -6.94 -31.24
CA PRO A 31 -6.42 -6.36 -30.14
C PRO A 31 -6.23 -7.20 -28.88
N LEU A 32 -5.75 -6.57 -27.80
CA LEU A 32 -5.75 -7.19 -26.48
C LEU A 32 -7.19 -7.57 -26.14
N PRO A 33 -7.45 -8.75 -25.54
CA PRO A 33 -8.76 -9.02 -24.97
C PRO A 33 -9.12 -7.88 -24.01
N ALA A 34 -10.37 -7.44 -24.06
CA ALA A 34 -10.85 -6.41 -23.16
C ALA A 34 -10.60 -6.85 -21.70
N PRO A 35 -10.14 -5.95 -20.82
CA PRO A 35 -10.04 -6.27 -19.41
C PRO A 35 -11.41 -6.70 -18.91
N VAL A 36 -11.51 -7.95 -18.46
CA VAL A 36 -12.68 -8.46 -17.76
C VAL A 36 -12.63 -7.80 -16.38
N ILE A 37 -13.48 -6.80 -16.17
CA ILE A 37 -13.73 -6.25 -14.84
C ILE A 37 -14.64 -7.28 -14.16
N PRO A 38 -14.19 -8.00 -13.12
CA PRO A 38 -15.09 -8.88 -12.37
C PRO A 38 -16.25 -8.08 -11.80
N ASP A 39 -17.45 -8.65 -11.84
CA ASP A 39 -18.60 -8.05 -11.16
C ASP A 39 -18.28 -7.87 -9.67
N PRO A 40 -18.73 -6.76 -9.04
CA PRO A 40 -18.57 -6.59 -7.61
C PRO A 40 -19.18 -7.79 -6.88
N PRO A 41 -18.52 -8.35 -5.85
CA PRO A 41 -19.15 -9.37 -5.02
C PRO A 41 -20.47 -8.84 -4.46
N GLU A 42 -21.53 -9.64 -4.56
CA GLU A 42 -22.90 -9.24 -4.19
C GLU A 42 -23.09 -9.10 -2.67
N ASP A 43 -22.31 -9.81 -1.86
CA ASP A 43 -22.41 -9.80 -0.41
C ASP A 43 -21.38 -8.86 0.23
N PRO A 44 -21.76 -8.11 1.30
CA PRO A 44 -20.81 -7.33 2.06
C PRO A 44 -19.76 -8.26 2.68
N PRO A 45 -18.49 -7.83 2.78
CA PRO A 45 -17.47 -8.65 3.39
C PRO A 45 -17.82 -8.91 4.86
N VAL A 46 -17.47 -10.09 5.34
CA VAL A 46 -17.71 -10.53 6.72
C VAL A 46 -16.40 -10.95 7.35
N LEU A 47 -16.27 -10.74 8.66
CA LEU A 47 -15.13 -11.24 9.42
C LEU A 47 -15.11 -12.77 9.35
N VAL A 48 -13.94 -13.35 9.11
CA VAL A 48 -13.67 -14.79 9.14
C VAL A 48 -12.89 -15.11 10.42
N PRO A 49 -13.57 -15.57 11.51
CA PRO A 49 -12.88 -15.86 12.76
C PRO A 49 -11.87 -16.99 12.58
N GLY A 50 -10.61 -16.73 12.96
CA GLY A 50 -9.51 -17.67 12.77
C GLY A 50 -9.04 -17.81 11.32
N GLY A 51 -9.52 -16.96 10.40
CA GLY A 51 -8.99 -16.84 9.04
C GLY A 51 -7.69 -16.04 8.99
N THR A 52 -7.03 -16.05 7.84
CA THR A 52 -5.76 -15.35 7.61
C THR A 52 -5.93 -13.82 7.49
N ALA A 53 -4.81 -13.09 7.40
CA ALA A 53 -4.87 -11.66 7.10
C ALA A 53 -5.49 -11.41 5.72
N GLU A 54 -5.09 -12.16 4.70
CA GLU A 54 -5.63 -12.02 3.35
C GLU A 54 -7.14 -12.29 3.29
N GLU A 55 -7.64 -13.30 4.00
CA GLU A 55 -9.08 -13.61 4.06
C GLU A 55 -9.89 -12.50 4.75
N ASN A 56 -9.31 -11.85 5.76
CA ASN A 56 -9.96 -10.77 6.51
C ASN A 56 -9.73 -9.37 5.93
N LEU A 57 -8.84 -9.21 4.93
CA LEU A 57 -8.51 -7.93 4.33
C LEU A 57 -9.73 -7.20 3.75
N PRO A 58 -10.67 -7.85 3.03
CA PRO A 58 -11.86 -7.17 2.54
C PRO A 58 -12.73 -6.60 3.66
N PHE A 59 -12.92 -7.35 4.76
CA PHE A 59 -13.73 -6.92 5.90
C PHE A 59 -13.08 -5.77 6.68
N PHE A 60 -11.77 -5.88 6.93
CA PHE A 60 -10.99 -4.82 7.54
C PHE A 60 -11.05 -3.53 6.73
N THR A 61 -10.83 -3.64 5.41
CA THR A 61 -10.88 -2.50 4.48
C THR A 61 -12.24 -1.81 4.52
N GLU A 62 -13.34 -2.57 4.46
CA GLU A 62 -14.67 -1.97 4.49
C GLU A 62 -15.01 -1.39 5.87
N THR A 63 -14.55 -1.98 6.96
CA THR A 63 -14.70 -1.41 8.31
C THR A 63 -14.04 -0.04 8.41
N LEU A 64 -12.81 0.10 7.91
CA LEU A 64 -12.10 1.38 7.90
C LEU A 64 -12.78 2.40 6.96
N ARG A 65 -13.27 1.97 5.79
CA ARG A 65 -14.02 2.85 4.86
C ARG A 65 -15.34 3.30 5.45
N ALA A 66 -16.09 2.41 6.10
CA ALA A 66 -17.33 2.75 6.79
C ALA A 66 -17.06 3.77 7.89
N TYR A 67 -15.99 3.58 8.67
CA TYR A 67 -15.55 4.56 9.66
C TYR A 67 -15.20 5.91 9.04
N ALA A 68 -14.43 5.93 7.94
CA ALA A 68 -14.07 7.16 7.22
C ALA A 68 -15.28 7.92 6.68
N ARG A 69 -16.36 7.24 6.28
CA ARG A 69 -17.62 7.86 5.82
C ARG A 69 -18.46 8.45 6.95
N SER A 70 -18.17 8.13 8.20
CA SER A 70 -18.84 8.72 9.37
C SER A 70 -18.36 10.14 9.66
N ASP A 71 -18.99 10.83 10.61
CA ASP A 71 -18.57 12.13 11.12
C ASP A 71 -17.57 12.05 12.29
N GLU A 72 -17.18 10.84 12.71
CA GLU A 72 -16.22 10.65 13.81
C GLU A 72 -14.83 11.21 13.43
N PRO A 73 -14.06 11.71 14.41
CA PRO A 73 -12.74 12.25 14.15
C PRO A 73 -11.79 11.14 13.68
N ILE A 74 -10.95 11.43 12.68
CA ILE A 74 -9.88 10.51 12.27
C ILE A 74 -8.76 10.62 13.31
N GLU A 75 -8.93 9.87 14.41
CA GLU A 75 -8.02 9.75 15.53
C GLU A 75 -7.89 8.27 15.91
N GLY A 76 -6.73 7.89 16.46
CA GLY A 76 -6.38 6.50 16.70
C GLY A 76 -7.33 5.77 17.62
N ARG A 77 -7.77 6.41 18.73
CA ARG A 77 -8.70 5.77 19.68
C ARG A 77 -10.04 5.37 19.03
N PRO A 78 -10.79 6.29 18.40
CA PRO A 78 -12.09 5.91 17.84
C PRO A 78 -11.99 4.95 16.65
N ILE A 79 -10.90 4.99 15.87
CA ILE A 79 -10.65 3.97 14.82
C ILE A 79 -10.44 2.58 15.44
N ILE A 80 -9.62 2.48 16.49
CA ILE A 80 -9.36 1.22 17.21
C ILE A 80 -10.63 0.71 17.88
N ASP A 81 -11.45 1.59 18.47
CA ASP A 81 -12.73 1.20 19.06
C ASP A 81 -13.71 0.69 17.99
N ALA A 82 -13.71 1.27 16.79
CA ALA A 82 -14.51 0.79 15.65
C ALA A 82 -14.05 -0.60 15.17
N LEU A 83 -12.75 -0.84 15.06
CA LEU A 83 -12.20 -2.16 14.74
C LEU A 83 -12.53 -3.20 15.82
N ALA A 84 -12.45 -2.81 17.09
CA ALA A 84 -12.80 -3.68 18.21
C ALA A 84 -14.29 -4.04 18.20
N HIS A 85 -15.16 -3.06 17.92
CA HIS A 85 -16.59 -3.27 17.75
C HIS A 85 -16.91 -4.21 16.57
N ALA A 86 -16.13 -4.14 15.49
CA ALA A 86 -16.23 -5.04 14.35
C ALA A 86 -15.75 -6.48 14.63
N GLY A 87 -15.12 -6.72 15.79
CA GLY A 87 -14.74 -8.05 16.27
C GLY A 87 -13.24 -8.35 16.26
N PHE A 88 -12.38 -7.39 15.90
CA PHE A 88 -10.93 -7.56 16.00
C PHE A 88 -10.45 -7.39 17.45
N SER A 89 -9.44 -8.15 17.87
CA SER A 89 -8.85 -8.06 19.22
C SER A 89 -7.97 -6.82 19.36
N LYS A 90 -8.24 -5.97 20.36
CA LYS A 90 -7.44 -4.76 20.66
C LYS A 90 -6.00 -5.09 21.03
N GLU A 91 -5.78 -6.23 21.67
CA GLU A 91 -4.47 -6.69 22.12
C GLU A 91 -3.51 -6.98 20.95
N LEU A 92 -4.08 -7.24 19.77
CA LEU A 92 -3.35 -7.46 18.53
C LEU A 92 -3.22 -6.20 17.68
N MET A 93 -3.70 -5.05 18.16
CA MET A 93 -3.69 -3.80 17.41
C MET A 93 -2.48 -2.93 17.70
N GLN A 94 -2.11 -2.14 16.69
CA GLN A 94 -1.18 -1.03 16.84
C GLN A 94 -1.75 0.21 16.16
N VAL A 95 -1.39 1.39 16.66
CA VAL A 95 -1.83 2.66 16.08
C VAL A 95 -0.74 3.72 16.18
N SER A 96 -0.61 4.55 15.15
CA SER A 96 0.31 5.70 15.17
C SER A 96 -0.17 6.81 16.11
N PHE A 97 0.66 7.82 16.32
CA PHE A 97 0.26 9.02 17.06
C PHE A 97 -0.63 9.92 16.21
N ASP A 98 -1.64 10.55 16.85
CA ASP A 98 -2.59 11.47 16.19
C ASP A 98 -1.97 12.83 15.85
N ARG A 99 -0.84 13.15 16.49
CA ARG A 99 -0.13 14.42 16.34
C ARG A 99 1.36 14.24 16.17
N THR A 100 1.96 15.15 15.42
CA THR A 100 3.40 15.27 15.26
C THR A 100 4.04 15.78 16.57
N LYS A 101 5.38 15.73 16.64
CA LYS A 101 6.14 16.28 17.78
C LYS A 101 5.97 17.79 17.95
N THR A 102 5.55 18.52 16.91
CA THR A 102 5.24 19.96 16.96
C THR A 102 3.77 20.24 17.27
N GLY A 103 2.96 19.20 17.50
CA GLY A 103 1.55 19.33 17.89
C GLY A 103 0.57 19.49 16.73
N LEU A 104 1.02 19.37 15.49
CA LEU A 104 0.14 19.35 14.31
C LEU A 104 -0.61 18.03 14.22
N VAL A 105 -1.83 18.04 13.65
CA VAL A 105 -2.54 16.80 13.31
C VAL A 105 -1.67 16.00 12.33
N ALA A 106 -1.57 14.70 12.53
CA ALA A 106 -0.85 13.84 11.60
C ALA A 106 -1.59 13.79 10.26
N ASP A 107 -0.89 14.00 9.15
CA ASP A 107 -1.48 13.88 7.80
C ASP A 107 -1.95 12.45 7.52
N ASN A 108 -1.30 11.48 8.15
CA ASN A 108 -1.61 10.06 8.04
C ASN A 108 -1.70 9.42 9.43
N ILE A 109 -2.76 8.64 9.64
CA ILE A 109 -2.89 7.75 10.79
C ILE A 109 -2.84 6.31 10.31
N PHE A 110 -1.93 5.54 10.89
CA PHE A 110 -1.78 4.12 10.61
C PHE A 110 -2.39 3.31 11.74
N VAL A 111 -3.14 2.28 11.39
CA VAL A 111 -3.66 1.26 12.30
C VAL A 111 -3.29 -0.11 11.77
N SER A 112 -3.17 -1.09 12.65
CA SER A 112 -3.01 -2.48 12.23
C SER A 112 -3.69 -3.44 13.18
N VAL A 113 -3.96 -4.65 12.68
CA VAL A 113 -4.36 -5.82 13.45
C VAL A 113 -3.44 -6.96 13.05
N ARG A 114 -2.76 -7.57 14.02
CA ARG A 114 -1.95 -8.76 13.77
C ARG A 114 -2.84 -10.01 13.72
N ILE A 115 -2.62 -10.86 12.72
CA ILE A 115 -3.23 -12.18 12.58
C ILE A 115 -2.08 -13.15 12.32
N ASP A 116 -1.80 -14.01 13.31
CA ASP A 116 -0.63 -14.89 13.32
C ASP A 116 0.69 -14.13 13.05
N ASP A 117 1.38 -14.45 11.94
CA ASP A 117 2.62 -13.82 11.48
C ASP A 117 2.40 -12.80 10.35
N GLU A 118 1.15 -12.41 10.12
CA GLU A 118 0.73 -11.38 9.17
C GLU A 118 0.02 -10.22 9.88
N CYS A 119 -0.13 -9.12 9.15
CA CYS A 119 -0.72 -7.89 9.62
C CYS A 119 -1.69 -7.37 8.57
N LEU A 120 -2.88 -7.01 9.03
CA LEU A 120 -3.74 -6.07 8.33
C LEU A 120 -3.27 -4.67 8.68
N ILE A 121 -2.88 -3.87 7.68
CA ILE A 121 -2.40 -2.50 7.87
C ILE A 121 -3.36 -1.56 7.16
N GLY A 122 -3.85 -0.57 7.88
CA GLY A 122 -4.71 0.48 7.37
C GLY A 122 -4.07 1.86 7.50
N GLN A 123 -4.29 2.71 6.52
CA GLN A 123 -3.84 4.10 6.52
C GLN A 123 -5.03 5.01 6.23
N PHE A 124 -5.20 6.03 7.06
CA PHE A 124 -6.13 7.13 6.83
C PHE A 124 -5.35 8.38 6.44
N LEU A 125 -5.75 9.04 5.35
CA LEU A 125 -5.34 10.41 5.04
C LEU A 125 -6.30 11.36 5.76
N THR A 126 -5.81 12.10 6.76
CA THR A 126 -6.70 12.91 7.63
C THR A 126 -7.32 14.11 6.92
N GLY A 127 -6.65 14.64 5.88
CA GLY A 127 -7.11 15.81 5.14
C GLY A 127 -8.34 15.58 4.25
N ASN A 128 -8.52 14.36 3.74
CA ASN A 128 -9.64 14.02 2.84
C ASN A 128 -10.38 12.73 3.24
N ARG A 129 -9.96 12.09 4.34
CA ARG A 129 -10.53 10.86 4.88
C ARG A 129 -10.41 9.65 3.95
N ASP A 130 -9.49 9.68 2.99
CA ASP A 130 -9.21 8.52 2.14
C ASP A 130 -8.58 7.39 2.97
N VAL A 131 -8.91 6.16 2.60
CA VAL A 131 -8.46 4.94 3.29
C VAL A 131 -7.83 3.98 2.30
N THR A 132 -6.64 3.50 2.65
CA THR A 132 -6.00 2.34 2.02
C THR A 132 -5.75 1.27 3.08
N ALA A 133 -5.78 0.01 2.64
CA ALA A 133 -5.45 -1.12 3.50
C ALA A 133 -4.77 -2.22 2.69
N GLU A 134 -3.91 -2.98 3.35
CA GLU A 134 -3.20 -4.12 2.77
C GLU A 134 -2.92 -5.19 3.84
N ALA A 135 -2.70 -6.41 3.39
CA ALA A 135 -2.10 -7.47 4.19
C ALA A 135 -0.59 -7.50 3.94
N ALA A 136 0.20 -7.63 5.00
CA ALA A 136 1.65 -7.72 4.91
C ALA A 136 2.21 -8.62 6.02
N PRO A 137 3.38 -9.25 5.83
CA PRO A 137 4.01 -10.01 6.89
C PRO A 137 4.36 -9.14 8.09
N ALA A 138 4.17 -9.66 9.30
CA ALA A 138 4.67 -9.02 10.51
C ALA A 138 6.20 -8.97 10.51
N VAL A 139 6.76 -7.93 11.14
CA VAL A 139 8.19 -7.63 11.16
C VAL A 139 8.83 -7.98 12.50
N GLY A 140 10.16 -8.01 12.51
CA GLY A 140 10.96 -8.40 13.68
C GLY A 140 11.16 -9.92 13.78
N PRO A 141 12.08 -10.36 14.66
CA PRO A 141 12.41 -11.79 14.81
C PRO A 141 11.22 -12.62 15.31
N ASP A 142 10.39 -12.03 16.16
CA ASP A 142 9.25 -12.70 16.80
C ASP A 142 7.93 -12.52 16.04
N ARG A 143 7.92 -11.78 14.92
CA ARG A 143 6.74 -11.52 14.09
C ARG A 143 5.57 -10.85 14.84
N GLU A 144 5.87 -10.01 15.83
CA GLU A 144 4.85 -9.35 16.66
C GLU A 144 4.56 -7.89 16.25
N LEU A 145 5.38 -7.32 15.37
CA LEU A 145 5.30 -5.91 14.98
C LEU A 145 4.60 -5.76 13.62
N CYS A 146 3.64 -4.85 13.54
CA CYS A 146 2.97 -4.53 12.28
C CYS A 146 3.32 -3.14 11.76
N LEU A 147 3.50 -2.16 12.66
CA LEU A 147 3.89 -0.80 12.31
C LEU A 147 5.35 -0.56 12.67
N LEU A 148 6.09 0.11 11.78
CA LEU A 148 7.47 0.48 12.02
C LEU A 148 7.58 1.76 12.85
N GLY A 149 8.47 1.73 13.84
CA GLY A 149 8.71 2.85 14.74
C GLY A 149 7.92 2.75 16.04
N ASN A 150 7.81 3.87 16.75
CA ASN A 150 7.04 3.92 18.00
C ASN A 150 5.56 4.11 17.69
N THR A 151 4.74 3.25 18.24
CA THR A 151 3.28 3.34 18.20
C THR A 151 2.76 3.92 19.51
N ARG A 152 1.53 4.42 19.48
CA ARG A 152 0.82 4.85 20.68
C ARG A 152 0.36 3.61 21.44
N THR A 153 0.62 3.58 22.74
CA THR A 153 0.11 2.52 23.63
C THR A 153 -1.41 2.53 23.64
N ILE A 154 -2.01 1.33 23.53
CA ILE A 154 -3.46 1.12 23.64
C ILE A 154 -3.77 0.67 25.06
N ASP A 155 -4.10 1.61 25.93
CA ASP A 155 -4.30 1.41 27.38
C ASP A 155 -5.75 1.62 27.84
N TRP A 156 -6.72 1.38 26.94
CA TRP A 156 -8.12 1.75 27.14
C TRP A 156 -9.18 0.75 26.73
#